data_AF-A0A6H5J156-F1
#
_entry.id   AF-A0A6H5J156-F1
#
_cell.length_a   1.000
_cell.length_b   1.000
_cell.length_c   1.000
_cell.angle_alpha   90.00
_cell.angle_beta   90.00
_cell.angle_gamma   90.00
#
_symmetry.space_group_name_H-M   'P 1'
#
loop_
_entity.id
_entity.type
_entity.pdbx_description
1 polymer ?
#
loop_
_entity_poly.entity_id
_entity_poly.type
_entity_poly.pdbx_seq_one_letter_code
_entity_poly.pdbx_strand_id
1 'polypeptide(L)'
;MSNDNVEDKKNVEDELGEAQSSESLTVTPTKMQVFLRIRPNSSSIRCNVENTVYTPEDGTTLLVKPFNGSEASRRPKSSKPHDNAVTKRFRFTKIFEADTSQMCCFDKSVKASVIDFLNNQSSTIISYGTSNSGKSYTLFGTSSEPGIIPRSIDLIFSSLSCTLDPWYKPRRFSSVDRLNDFERTSEISSKDKLLSDRCVDPGQEEAYRTLQDEETNETSDVFQESMFSIWISFVEIYNETIYDLLAVDEEGANLQLKLTIDKRGTFIQGVKYVCVNSGFEAFKVLATGQTRLSTSSAATYKSSRSHSVFTIKLLRHDKDCASSEVQVSR
;
A
#
# COMPACT_ATOMS: atom_id res chain seq x y z
N MET A 1 -33.59 61.86 -36.50
CA MET A 1 -32.95 63.15 -36.17
C MET A 1 -32.67 63.12 -34.67
N SER A 2 -31.47 63.11 -34.11
CA SER A 2 -30.12 63.02 -34.63
C SER A 2 -29.27 62.56 -33.44
N ASN A 3 -28.33 61.67 -33.75
CA ASN A 3 -27.09 61.29 -33.09
C ASN A 3 -26.43 62.21 -32.01
N ASP A 4 -25.70 61.49 -31.14
CA ASP A 4 -24.33 61.73 -30.61
C ASP A 4 -24.12 62.17 -29.14
N ASN A 5 -23.60 61.19 -28.37
CA ASN A 5 -22.46 61.17 -27.43
C ASN A 5 -21.82 62.50 -26.98
N VAL A 6 -21.42 62.57 -25.69
CA VAL A 6 -20.03 62.31 -25.24
C VAL A 6 -19.98 62.22 -23.69
N GLU A 7 -19.15 61.26 -23.26
CA GLU A 7 -18.69 60.85 -21.93
C GLU A 7 -18.34 61.99 -20.93
N ASP A 8 -18.50 61.74 -19.63
CA ASP A 8 -17.30 61.52 -18.80
C ASP A 8 -17.55 60.76 -17.49
N LYS A 9 -16.60 59.88 -17.20
CA LYS A 9 -16.57 58.88 -16.13
C LYS A 9 -16.11 59.51 -14.80
N LYS A 10 -16.65 59.03 -13.67
CA LYS A 10 -15.85 58.73 -12.47
C LYS A 10 -16.59 57.86 -11.46
N ASN A 11 -15.88 56.80 -11.06
CA ASN A 11 -16.29 55.70 -10.19
C ASN A 11 -16.72 56.15 -8.79
N VAL A 12 -17.79 55.53 -8.29
CA VAL A 12 -18.08 55.37 -6.87
C VAL A 12 -18.27 53.86 -6.64
N GLU A 13 -17.18 53.19 -6.28
CA GLU A 13 -17.20 51.84 -5.72
C GLU A 13 -16.31 51.89 -4.48
N ASP A 14 -16.92 51.90 -3.30
CA ASP A 14 -16.32 51.45 -2.05
C ASP A 14 -17.45 51.29 -1.05
N GLU A 15 -18.01 50.06 -0.97
CA GLU A 15 -18.48 49.49 0.29
C GLU A 15 -18.84 48.01 0.12
N LEU A 16 -18.35 47.20 1.07
CA LEU A 16 -18.78 45.85 1.48
C LEU A 16 -18.13 44.63 0.82
N GLY A 17 -17.23 43.99 1.59
CA GLY A 17 -16.95 42.56 1.45
C GLY A 17 -15.57 42.16 1.97
N GLU A 18 -15.40 42.02 3.29
CA GLU A 18 -14.29 41.25 3.86
C GLU A 18 -14.37 39.81 3.38
N ALA A 19 -13.57 39.47 2.37
CA ALA A 19 -13.32 38.09 1.99
C ALA A 19 -12.30 37.50 2.98
N GLN A 20 -12.77 36.57 3.82
CA GLN A 20 -11.90 35.69 4.58
C GLN A 20 -10.99 34.95 3.60
N SER A 21 -9.70 35.24 3.67
CA SER A 21 -8.65 34.54 2.95
C SER A 21 -8.68 33.07 3.35
N SER A 22 -9.06 32.21 2.41
CA SER A 22 -8.83 30.78 2.52
C SER A 22 -7.33 30.55 2.62
N GLU A 23 -6.86 30.15 3.80
CA GLU A 23 -5.50 29.64 3.98
C GLU A 23 -5.33 28.43 3.05
N SER A 24 -4.67 28.66 1.92
CA SER A 24 -4.18 27.59 1.08
C SER A 24 -3.14 26.82 1.89
N LEU A 25 -3.53 25.66 2.43
CA LEU A 25 -2.60 24.67 2.98
C LEU A 25 -1.53 24.40 1.93
N THR A 26 -0.36 25.00 2.11
CA THR A 26 0.82 24.72 1.29
C THR A 26 1.24 23.29 1.60
N VAL A 27 0.78 22.33 0.80
CA VAL A 27 1.24 20.94 0.84
C VAL A 27 2.71 20.97 0.42
N THR A 28 3.62 20.99 1.40
CA THR A 28 5.04 20.80 1.13
C THR A 28 5.21 19.40 0.55
N PRO A 29 5.91 19.23 -0.59
CA PRO A 29 6.11 17.91 -1.17
C PRO A 29 6.84 17.03 -0.17
N THR A 30 6.18 15.97 0.29
CA THR A 30 6.75 14.99 1.19
C THR A 30 7.90 14.30 0.47
N LYS A 31 9.11 14.49 1.00
CA LYS A 31 10.30 13.81 0.47
C LYS A 31 10.12 12.30 0.59
N MET A 32 10.45 11.56 -0.47
CA MET A 32 10.41 10.10 -0.47
C MET A 32 11.11 9.53 0.76
N GLN A 33 10.38 8.79 1.57
CA GLN A 33 10.90 8.13 2.77
C GLN A 33 11.44 6.75 2.40
N VAL A 34 12.70 6.50 2.74
CA VAL A 34 13.35 5.19 2.56
C VAL A 34 13.65 4.60 3.94
N PHE A 35 13.11 3.42 4.22
CA PHE A 35 13.31 2.69 5.47
C PHE A 35 14.18 1.46 5.22
N LEU A 36 15.10 1.15 6.13
CA LEU A 36 15.85 -0.10 6.10
C LEU A 36 15.32 -1.01 7.21
N ARG A 37 15.05 -2.28 6.90
CA ARG A 37 14.71 -3.29 7.90
C ARG A 37 15.69 -4.45 7.84
N ILE A 38 16.33 -4.72 8.96
CA ILE A 38 17.29 -5.80 9.13
C ILE A 38 16.54 -7.02 9.64
N ARG A 39 16.65 -8.13 8.91
CA ARG A 39 16.03 -9.39 9.33
C ARG A 39 16.80 -9.99 10.52
N PRO A 40 16.13 -10.56 11.53
CA PRO A 40 16.81 -11.34 12.56
C PRO A 40 17.59 -12.52 11.99
N ASN A 41 18.75 -12.79 12.59
CA ASN A 41 19.59 -13.93 12.23
C ASN A 41 18.82 -15.22 12.52
N SER A 42 18.69 -16.08 11.50
CA SER A 42 18.11 -17.41 11.69
C SER A 42 19.02 -18.20 12.62
N SER A 43 18.46 -18.88 13.62
CA SER A 43 19.20 -19.77 14.55
C SER A 43 20.01 -20.86 13.84
N SER A 44 19.65 -21.18 12.58
CA SER A 44 20.37 -22.09 11.68
C SER A 44 21.60 -21.47 10.98
N ILE A 45 21.73 -20.15 10.98
CA ILE A 45 22.94 -19.46 10.52
C ILE A 45 23.68 -19.05 11.79
N ARG A 46 24.69 -19.83 12.16
CA ARG A 46 25.72 -19.36 13.11
C ARG A 46 26.43 -18.18 12.46
N CYS A 47 25.83 -16.99 12.54
CA CYS A 47 26.48 -15.75 12.19
C CYS A 47 27.60 -15.57 13.21
N ASN A 48 28.81 -16.02 12.87
CA ASN A 48 30.00 -15.49 13.54
C ASN A 48 29.90 -13.98 13.42
N VAL A 49 29.86 -13.27 14.55
CA VAL A 49 29.78 -11.81 14.60
C VAL A 49 30.89 -11.19 13.72
N GLU A 50 32.02 -11.88 13.60
CA GLU A 50 33.17 -11.57 12.74
C GLU A 50 32.86 -11.50 11.23
N ASN A 51 31.80 -12.16 10.74
CA ASN A 51 31.39 -12.13 9.33
C ASN A 51 30.27 -11.13 9.04
N THR A 52 29.82 -10.34 10.03
CA THR A 52 28.81 -9.30 9.81
C THR A 52 29.45 -8.11 9.08
N VAL A 53 29.01 -7.88 7.84
CA VAL A 53 29.59 -6.87 6.95
C VAL A 53 29.01 -5.47 7.19
N TYR A 54 28.05 -5.32 8.10
CA TYR A 54 27.39 -4.05 8.40
C TYR A 54 27.30 -3.77 9.90
N THR A 55 27.17 -2.50 10.26
CA THR A 55 27.01 -2.02 11.64
C THR A 55 26.09 -0.81 11.62
N PRO A 56 24.90 -0.85 12.23
CA PRO A 56 24.11 0.36 12.49
C PRO A 56 24.91 1.29 13.40
N GLU A 57 25.10 2.55 13.00
CA GLU A 57 25.75 3.55 13.86
C GLU A 57 24.71 4.24 14.75
N ASP A 58 23.54 4.53 14.17
CA ASP A 58 22.40 5.14 14.81
C ASP A 58 21.11 4.64 14.13
N GLY A 59 19.94 5.13 14.56
CA GLY A 59 18.64 4.75 14.00
C GLY A 59 18.37 5.17 12.55
N THR A 60 19.33 5.77 11.85
CA THR A 60 19.24 6.29 10.46
C THR A 60 20.46 5.96 9.59
N THR A 61 21.61 5.67 10.19
CA THR A 61 22.88 5.47 9.49
C THR A 61 23.34 4.01 9.58
N LEU A 62 23.61 3.39 8.42
CA LEU A 62 24.25 2.10 8.31
C LEU A 62 25.70 2.24 7.79
N LEU A 63 26.64 1.64 8.50
CA LEU A 63 28.04 1.49 8.08
C LEU A 63 28.24 0.09 7.49
N VAL A 64 28.88 0.00 6.33
CA VAL A 64 29.17 -1.27 5.64
C VAL A 64 30.68 -1.39 5.44
N LYS A 65 31.27 -2.41 6.06
CA LYS A 65 32.69 -2.72 5.95
C LYS A 65 32.94 -3.52 4.65
N PRO A 66 34.11 -3.43 4.02
CA PRO A 66 34.46 -4.32 2.93
C PRO A 66 34.52 -5.77 3.45
N PHE A 67 33.90 -6.71 2.74
CA PHE A 67 34.05 -8.14 3.07
C PHE A 67 35.46 -8.59 2.72
N ASN A 68 36.29 -8.82 3.75
CA ASN A 68 37.63 -9.39 3.58
C ASN A 68 37.51 -10.92 3.56
N GLY A 69 36.97 -11.48 2.49
CA GLY A 69 37.02 -12.92 2.25
C GLY A 69 38.48 -13.38 2.14
N SER A 70 38.91 -14.25 3.03
CA SER A 70 40.18 -14.96 2.91
C SER A 70 40.19 -15.83 1.63
N GLU A 71 41.28 -15.74 0.86
CA GLU A 71 41.78 -16.67 -0.18
C GLU A 71 41.38 -16.52 -1.67
N ALA A 72 41.11 -15.33 -2.20
CA ALA A 72 41.05 -15.15 -3.67
C ALA A 72 41.85 -13.97 -4.25
N SER A 73 42.66 -13.27 -3.45
CA SER A 73 43.52 -12.21 -3.96
C SER A 73 44.95 -12.39 -3.48
N ARG A 74 45.79 -13.00 -4.33
CA ARG A 74 47.25 -12.94 -4.22
C ARG A 74 47.66 -11.47 -4.28
N ARG A 75 47.83 -10.81 -3.13
CA ARG A 75 48.54 -9.52 -3.06
C ARG A 75 50.01 -9.76 -2.72
N PRO A 76 50.96 -9.08 -3.40
CA PRO A 76 52.37 -9.18 -3.07
C PRO A 76 52.63 -8.58 -1.68
N LYS A 77 53.50 -9.23 -0.90
CA LYS A 77 53.97 -8.77 0.40
C LYS A 77 54.82 -7.50 0.23
N SER A 78 54.22 -6.32 0.30
CA SER A 78 54.88 -5.07 0.70
C SER A 78 53.89 -3.90 0.71
N SER A 79 53.13 -3.75 1.77
CA SER A 79 52.63 -2.44 2.21
C SER A 79 52.16 -2.54 3.67
N LYS A 80 52.51 -1.53 4.45
CA LYS A 80 52.17 -1.39 5.88
C LYS A 80 50.66 -1.53 6.11
N PRO A 81 50.21 -1.95 7.31
CA PRO A 81 48.78 -2.07 7.61
C PRO A 81 48.15 -0.68 7.58
N HIS A 82 47.45 -0.36 6.51
CA HIS A 82 46.62 0.83 6.47
C HIS A 82 45.28 0.45 7.12
N ASP A 83 45.10 0.82 8.38
CA ASP A 83 43.94 0.53 9.23
C ASP A 83 42.66 1.28 8.81
N ASN A 84 42.54 1.67 7.53
CA ASN A 84 41.39 2.36 6.97
C ASN A 84 40.80 1.56 5.81
N ALA A 85 40.22 0.41 6.11
CA ALA A 85 39.28 -0.22 5.20
C ALA A 85 38.08 0.74 5.01
N VAL A 86 37.92 1.29 3.80
CA VAL A 86 36.87 2.28 3.49
C VAL A 86 35.50 1.70 3.80
N THR A 87 34.88 2.21 4.85
CA THR A 87 33.52 1.86 5.25
C THR A 87 32.55 2.69 4.42
N LYS A 88 31.62 2.05 3.69
CA LYS A 88 30.54 2.77 2.99
C LYS A 88 29.48 3.18 4.00
N ARG A 89 28.99 4.41 3.90
CA ARG A 89 27.95 4.96 4.78
C ARG A 89 26.66 5.15 3.99
N PHE A 90 25.55 4.60 4.49
CA PHE A 90 24.21 4.76 3.92
C PHE A 90 23.30 5.44 4.94
N ARG A 91 22.46 6.37 4.50
CA ARG A 91 21.49 7.08 5.35
C ARG A 91 20.07 6.76 4.89
N PHE A 92 19.22 6.44 5.86
CA PHE A 92 17.81 6.10 5.71
C PHE A 92 16.95 7.04 6.58
N THR A 93 15.64 7.04 6.35
CA THR A 93 14.65 7.73 7.20
C THR A 93 14.64 7.10 8.58
N LYS A 94 14.68 5.76 8.62
CA LYS A 94 14.83 4.96 9.83
C LYS A 94 15.40 3.59 9.49
N ILE A 95 16.17 3.04 10.42
CA ILE A 95 16.65 1.66 10.42
C ILE A 95 15.88 0.91 11.50
N PHE A 96 15.23 -0.18 11.09
CA PHE A 96 14.59 -1.16 11.96
C PHE A 96 15.56 -2.32 12.15
N GLU A 97 15.97 -2.55 13.38
CA GLU A 97 16.90 -3.61 13.74
C GLU A 97 16.19 -4.98 13.85
N ALA A 98 16.98 -6.03 14.04
CA ALA A 98 16.54 -7.42 14.02
C ALA A 98 15.45 -7.77 15.03
N ASP A 99 15.39 -7.04 16.15
CA ASP A 99 14.45 -7.19 17.26
C ASP A 99 13.15 -6.38 17.08
N THR A 100 13.06 -5.58 16.02
CA THR A 100 11.88 -4.74 15.77
C THR A 100 10.69 -5.61 15.35
N SER A 101 9.62 -5.58 16.17
CA SER A 101 8.34 -6.24 15.89
C SER A 101 7.62 -5.66 14.67
N GLN A 102 6.65 -6.40 14.14
CA GLN A 102 5.85 -5.94 13.00
C GLN A 102 5.03 -4.70 13.33
N MET A 103 4.44 -4.65 14.53
CA MET A 103 3.67 -3.51 15.03
C MET A 103 4.51 -2.23 15.05
N CYS A 104 5.68 -2.29 15.68
CA CYS A 104 6.61 -1.14 15.74
C CYS A 104 7.08 -0.71 14.34
N CYS A 105 7.28 -1.65 13.43
CA CYS A 105 7.62 -1.35 12.04
C CYS A 105 6.46 -0.62 11.34
N PHE A 106 5.23 -1.10 11.46
CA PHE A 106 4.03 -0.48 10.89
C PHE A 106 3.80 0.94 11.43
N ASP A 107 3.79 1.10 12.75
CA ASP A 107 3.54 2.38 13.43
C ASP A 107 4.51 3.47 12.99
N LYS A 108 5.80 3.12 12.88
CA LYS A 108 6.87 4.08 12.60
C LYS A 108 7.17 4.27 11.11
N SER A 109 6.51 3.54 10.21
CA SER A 109 6.77 3.65 8.76
C SER A 109 5.55 3.88 7.89
N VAL A 110 4.41 3.24 8.18
CA VAL A 110 3.25 3.19 7.27
C VAL A 110 1.99 3.79 7.88
N LYS A 111 1.81 3.75 9.21
CA LYS A 111 0.60 4.27 9.88
C LYS A 111 0.23 5.69 9.45
N ALA A 112 1.20 6.60 9.35
CA ALA A 112 0.96 7.96 8.87
C ALA A 112 0.42 7.99 7.42
N SER A 113 0.98 7.18 6.51
CA SER A 113 0.48 7.08 5.13
C SER A 113 -0.93 6.49 5.03
N VAL A 114 -1.30 5.60 5.95
CA VAL A 114 -2.68 5.09 6.02
C VAL A 114 -3.63 6.20 6.49
N ILE A 115 -3.22 7.01 7.48
CA ILE A 115 -3.99 8.19 7.92
C ILE A 115 -4.12 9.21 6.78
N ASP A 116 -3.06 9.48 6.02
CA ASP A 116 -3.10 10.33 4.83
C ASP A 116 -4.08 9.77 3.79
N PHE A 117 -4.10 8.45 3.61
CA PHE A 117 -5.05 7.75 2.74
C PHE A 117 -6.51 7.94 3.14
N LEU A 118 -6.81 7.89 4.44
CA LEU A 118 -8.13 8.22 4.97
C LEU A 118 -8.49 9.69 4.72
N ASN A 119 -7.51 10.59 4.68
CA ASN A 119 -7.64 11.99 4.28
C ASN A 119 -7.58 12.21 2.75
N ASN A 120 -7.94 11.19 1.96
CA ASN A 120 -8.07 11.26 0.50
C ASN A 120 -6.75 11.46 -0.27
N GLN A 121 -5.59 11.11 0.32
CA GLN A 121 -4.28 11.13 -0.34
C GLN A 121 -3.84 9.73 -0.79
N SER A 122 -3.22 9.59 -1.95
CA SER A 122 -2.62 8.33 -2.38
C SER A 122 -1.25 8.12 -1.75
N SER A 123 -0.99 6.89 -1.33
CA SER A 123 0.35 6.43 -0.95
C SER A 123 0.70 5.14 -1.67
N THR A 124 2.00 4.92 -1.89
CA THR A 124 2.53 3.69 -2.48
C THR A 124 3.70 3.22 -1.65
N ILE A 125 3.61 1.99 -1.16
CA ILE A 125 4.62 1.35 -0.32
C ILE A 125 5.23 0.20 -1.11
N ILE A 126 6.56 0.19 -1.20
CA ILE A 126 7.30 -0.83 -1.93
C ILE A 126 8.29 -1.49 -0.99
N SER A 127 8.18 -2.82 -0.83
CA SER A 127 9.24 -3.60 -0.19
C SER A 127 10.27 -4.02 -1.21
N TYR A 128 11.54 -3.66 -1.01
CA TYR A 128 12.64 -3.99 -1.91
C TYR A 128 13.75 -4.74 -1.17
N GLY A 129 14.39 -5.70 -1.84
CA GLY A 129 15.47 -6.49 -1.28
C GLY A 129 15.70 -7.82 -1.99
N THR A 130 16.81 -8.48 -1.67
CA THR A 130 17.18 -9.78 -2.23
C THR A 130 16.22 -10.90 -1.79
N SER A 131 16.30 -12.06 -2.44
CA SER A 131 15.59 -13.26 -1.99
C SER A 131 15.93 -13.56 -0.52
N ASN A 132 14.93 -14.01 0.25
CA ASN A 132 15.07 -14.32 1.68
C ASN A 132 15.36 -13.12 2.62
N SER A 133 15.37 -11.88 2.12
CA SER A 133 15.60 -10.67 2.93
C SER A 133 14.43 -10.28 3.85
N GLY A 134 13.29 -10.97 3.79
CA GLY A 134 12.11 -10.67 4.62
C GLY A 134 11.08 -9.72 4.00
N LYS A 135 11.06 -9.52 2.68
CA LYS A 135 10.05 -8.70 1.96
C LYS A 135 8.61 -9.15 2.27
N SER A 136 8.30 -10.41 1.97
CA SER A 136 6.97 -10.98 2.20
C SER A 136 6.61 -11.01 3.68
N TYR A 137 7.58 -11.27 4.56
CA TYR A 137 7.39 -11.15 6.01
C TYR A 137 7.03 -9.72 6.41
N THR A 138 7.66 -8.70 5.83
CA THR A 138 7.35 -7.31 6.14
C THR A 138 5.96 -6.90 5.64
N LEU A 139 5.59 -7.27 4.41
CA LEU A 139 4.29 -6.89 3.83
C LEU A 139 3.12 -7.71 4.40
N PHE A 140 3.25 -9.03 4.46
CA PHE A 140 2.16 -9.93 4.86
C PHE A 140 2.28 -10.38 6.32
N GLY A 141 3.50 -10.67 6.77
CA GLY A 141 3.74 -11.22 8.10
C GLY A 141 3.42 -12.70 8.23
N THR A 142 3.21 -13.11 9.47
CA THR A 142 2.75 -14.46 9.85
C THR A 142 1.46 -14.32 10.65
N SER A 143 0.77 -15.42 10.93
CA SER A 143 -0.42 -15.40 11.79
C SER A 143 -0.10 -14.80 13.17
N SER A 144 1.04 -15.14 13.76
CA SER A 144 1.44 -14.58 15.07
C SER A 144 1.93 -13.13 15.02
N GLU A 145 2.42 -12.66 13.87
CA GLU A 145 3.07 -11.36 13.70
C GLU A 145 2.60 -10.77 12.35
N PRO A 146 1.35 -10.25 12.29
CA PRO A 146 0.78 -9.69 11.06
C PRO A 146 1.62 -8.52 10.55
N GLY A 147 1.83 -8.47 9.23
CA GLY A 147 2.67 -7.45 8.57
C GLY A 147 1.95 -6.15 8.27
N ILE A 148 2.55 -5.35 7.38
CA ILE A 148 2.06 -4.02 7.02
C ILE A 148 0.65 -4.08 6.43
N ILE A 149 0.37 -4.98 5.48
CA ILE A 149 -0.92 -5.02 4.78
C ILE A 149 -2.09 -5.35 5.72
N PRO A 150 -2.07 -6.45 6.51
CA PRO A 150 -3.18 -6.74 7.42
C PRO A 150 -3.39 -5.65 8.49
N ARG A 151 -2.33 -5.02 8.99
CA ARG A 151 -2.43 -3.87 9.93
C ARG A 151 -3.01 -2.62 9.25
N SER A 152 -2.63 -2.35 8.00
CA SER A 152 -3.25 -1.28 7.23
C SER A 152 -4.74 -1.53 7.02
N ILE A 153 -5.14 -2.77 6.71
CA ILE A 153 -6.55 -3.14 6.56
C ILE A 153 -7.30 -2.89 7.88
N ASP A 154 -6.75 -3.37 9.00
CA ASP A 154 -7.40 -3.19 10.30
C ASP A 154 -7.56 -1.71 10.66
N LEU A 155 -6.51 -0.91 10.54
CA LEU A 155 -6.55 0.54 10.77
C LEU A 155 -7.56 1.27 9.86
N ILE A 156 -7.68 0.86 8.60
CA ILE A 156 -8.65 1.47 7.67
C ILE A 156 -10.09 1.17 8.14
N PHE A 157 -10.38 -0.06 8.51
CA PHE A 157 -11.74 -0.48 8.91
C PHE A 157 -12.08 -0.13 10.36
N SER A 158 -11.10 0.11 11.23
CA SER A 158 -11.32 0.70 12.56
C SER A 158 -11.62 2.19 12.50
N SER A 159 -11.18 2.87 11.42
CA SER A 159 -11.37 4.32 11.25
C SER A 159 -12.56 4.69 10.37
N LEU A 160 -13.13 3.76 9.59
CA LEU A 160 -14.18 4.04 8.62
C LEU A 160 -15.44 3.19 8.82
N SER A 161 -16.59 3.85 8.74
CA SER A 161 -17.87 3.18 8.52
C SER A 161 -18.14 3.02 7.03
N CYS A 162 -18.04 1.79 6.52
CA CYS A 162 -18.26 1.49 5.11
C CYS A 162 -19.74 1.17 4.81
N THR A 163 -20.23 1.60 3.64
CA THR A 163 -21.56 1.21 3.15
C THR A 163 -21.57 -0.27 2.78
N LEU A 164 -22.68 -0.98 3.06
CA LEU A 164 -22.82 -2.42 2.77
C LEU A 164 -22.93 -2.73 1.26
N ASP A 165 -23.63 -1.91 0.50
CA ASP A 165 -23.80 -2.13 -0.93
C ASP A 165 -23.06 -1.07 -1.75
N PRO A 166 -22.25 -1.46 -2.75
CA PRO A 166 -21.61 -0.50 -3.62
C PRO A 166 -22.65 0.20 -4.52
N TRP A 167 -22.67 1.53 -4.53
CA TRP A 167 -23.41 2.32 -5.52
C TRP A 167 -22.52 2.82 -6.66
N TYR A 168 -21.22 2.78 -6.46
CA TYR A 168 -20.22 3.35 -7.34
C TYR A 168 -19.02 2.42 -7.43
N LYS A 169 -18.49 2.23 -8.64
CA LYS A 169 -17.33 1.38 -8.88
C LYS A 169 -16.18 2.20 -9.47
N PRO A 170 -14.95 2.09 -8.94
CA PRO A 170 -13.78 2.68 -9.58
C PRO A 170 -13.54 2.00 -10.94
N ARG A 171 -13.31 2.81 -11.97
CA ARG A 171 -12.88 2.38 -13.29
C ARG A 171 -11.60 3.10 -13.71
N ARG A 172 -10.79 2.42 -14.52
CA ARG A 172 -9.53 2.94 -15.08
C ARG A 172 -8.63 3.50 -13.96
N PHE A 173 -7.92 4.59 -14.24
CA PHE A 173 -7.05 5.24 -13.26
C PHE A 173 -7.85 5.89 -12.11
N SER A 174 -8.70 6.89 -12.41
CA SER A 174 -9.40 7.70 -11.40
C SER A 174 -10.89 7.98 -11.72
N SER A 175 -11.49 7.27 -12.68
CA SER A 175 -12.92 7.43 -12.97
C SER A 175 -13.79 6.60 -12.04
N VAL A 176 -15.03 7.04 -11.84
CA VAL A 176 -16.04 6.34 -11.06
C VAL A 176 -17.29 6.23 -11.90
N ASP A 177 -17.87 5.03 -11.94
CA ASP A 177 -19.13 4.78 -12.61
C ASP A 177 -20.20 4.48 -11.55
N ARG A 178 -21.39 5.05 -11.71
CA ARG A 178 -22.57 4.69 -10.91
C ARG A 178 -23.08 3.33 -11.40
N LEU A 179 -23.30 2.42 -10.46
CA LEU A 179 -23.83 1.10 -10.74
C LEU A 179 -25.36 1.12 -10.74
N ASN A 180 -25.97 0.45 -11.71
CA ASN A 180 -27.41 0.12 -11.65
C ASN A 180 -27.65 -1.14 -10.79
N ASP A 181 -28.91 -1.42 -10.43
CA ASP A 181 -29.23 -2.52 -9.51
C ASP A 181 -28.79 -3.90 -10.00
N PHE A 182 -28.81 -4.14 -11.32
CA PHE A 182 -28.31 -5.39 -11.89
C PHE A 182 -26.80 -5.51 -11.72
N GLU A 183 -26.05 -4.46 -12.03
CA GLU A 183 -24.59 -4.44 -11.85
C GLU A 183 -24.22 -4.61 -10.38
N ARG A 184 -24.91 -3.92 -9.46
CA ARG A 184 -24.71 -4.06 -8.00
C ARG A 184 -24.90 -5.50 -7.55
N THR A 185 -25.99 -6.14 -7.98
CA THR A 185 -26.28 -7.55 -7.67
C THR A 185 -25.18 -8.47 -8.19
N SER A 186 -24.65 -8.20 -9.39
CA SER A 186 -23.56 -8.97 -9.98
C SER A 186 -22.25 -8.81 -9.20
N GLU A 187 -21.90 -7.60 -8.77
CA GLU A 187 -20.72 -7.34 -7.94
C GLU A 187 -20.80 -8.06 -6.60
N ILE A 188 -21.94 -7.97 -5.91
CA ILE A 188 -22.16 -8.66 -4.62
C ILE A 188 -22.06 -10.18 -4.80
N SER A 189 -22.74 -10.74 -5.79
CA SER A 189 -22.68 -12.19 -6.07
C SER A 189 -21.26 -12.66 -6.41
N SER A 190 -20.50 -11.85 -7.15
CA SER A 190 -19.11 -12.13 -7.52
C SER A 190 -18.16 -12.06 -6.32
N LYS A 191 -18.40 -11.11 -5.40
CA LYS A 191 -17.70 -11.02 -4.11
C LYS A 191 -18.00 -12.28 -3.28
N ASP A 192 -19.27 -12.61 -3.07
CA ASP A 192 -19.67 -13.73 -2.21
C ASP A 192 -19.10 -15.05 -2.72
N LYS A 193 -19.14 -15.27 -4.04
CA LYS A 193 -18.49 -16.43 -4.66
C LYS A 193 -16.99 -16.48 -4.36
N LEU A 194 -16.29 -15.35 -4.51
CA LEU A 194 -14.85 -15.27 -4.22
C LEU A 194 -14.54 -15.53 -2.74
N LEU A 195 -15.33 -14.98 -1.82
CA LEU A 195 -15.13 -15.10 -0.39
C LEU A 195 -15.61 -16.44 0.20
N SER A 196 -16.42 -17.19 -0.56
CA SER A 196 -16.87 -18.53 -0.18
C SER A 196 -15.79 -19.61 -0.35
N ASP A 197 -14.75 -19.33 -1.15
CA ASP A 197 -13.59 -20.21 -1.26
C ASP A 197 -12.88 -20.28 0.10
N ARG A 198 -12.64 -21.50 0.61
CA ARG A 198 -11.92 -21.77 1.86
C ARG A 198 -10.42 -21.51 1.71
N CYS A 199 -10.06 -20.26 1.46
CA CYS A 199 -8.69 -19.80 1.30
C CYS A 199 -8.01 -19.39 2.62
N VAL A 200 -8.80 -19.09 3.66
CA VAL A 200 -8.30 -18.71 4.98
C VAL A 200 -8.24 -19.95 5.87
N ASP A 201 -7.05 -20.25 6.38
CA ASP A 201 -6.87 -21.25 7.43
C ASP A 201 -7.45 -20.74 8.76
N PRO A 202 -8.10 -21.58 9.59
CA PRO A 202 -8.66 -21.16 10.87
C PRO A 202 -7.67 -20.41 11.78
N GLY A 203 -6.38 -20.78 11.77
CA GLY A 203 -5.37 -20.09 12.56
C GLY A 203 -5.01 -18.71 12.02
N GLN A 204 -5.18 -18.45 10.71
CA GLN A 204 -5.04 -17.11 10.14
C GLN A 204 -6.25 -16.23 10.46
N GLU A 205 -7.45 -16.81 10.47
CA GLU A 205 -8.67 -16.11 10.87
C GLU A 205 -8.63 -15.70 12.35
N GLU A 206 -8.29 -16.62 13.24
CA GLU A 206 -8.17 -16.33 14.68
C GLU A 206 -7.11 -15.26 14.93
N ALA A 207 -5.95 -15.37 14.28
CA ALA A 207 -4.90 -14.36 14.35
C ALA A 207 -5.35 -12.97 13.91
N TYR A 208 -6.11 -12.88 12.80
CA TYR A 208 -6.62 -11.59 12.35
C TYR A 208 -7.65 -11.02 13.33
N ARG A 209 -8.51 -11.85 13.93
CA ARG A 209 -9.45 -11.42 14.98
C ARG A 209 -8.71 -10.86 16.20
N THR A 210 -7.67 -11.55 16.67
CA THR A 210 -6.82 -11.06 17.77
C THR A 210 -6.19 -9.70 17.45
N LEU A 211 -5.74 -9.49 16.22
CA LEU A 211 -5.22 -8.19 15.78
C LEU A 211 -6.27 -7.07 15.96
N GLN A 212 -7.52 -7.32 15.55
CA GLN A 212 -8.60 -6.32 15.69
C GLN A 212 -8.85 -5.96 17.16
N ASP A 213 -8.74 -6.94 18.07
CA ASP A 213 -8.95 -6.72 19.51
C ASP A 213 -7.78 -5.94 20.16
N GLU A 214 -6.55 -6.06 19.64
CA GLU A 214 -5.37 -5.37 20.17
C GLU A 214 -5.30 -3.90 19.75
N GLU A 215 -5.71 -3.55 18.52
CA GLU A 215 -5.55 -2.21 17.94
C GLU A 215 -6.79 -1.29 18.11
N THR A 216 -7.91 -1.79 18.63
CA THR A 216 -9.21 -1.07 18.71
C THR A 216 -9.31 0.09 19.70
N ASN A 217 -8.23 0.47 20.40
CA ASN A 217 -8.33 1.42 21.52
C ASN A 217 -8.09 2.92 21.20
N GLU A 218 -7.72 3.33 19.98
CA GLU A 218 -7.29 4.74 19.76
C GLU A 218 -7.80 5.53 18.54
N THR A 219 -8.66 5.00 17.68
CA THR A 219 -9.17 5.79 16.53
C THR A 219 -10.60 6.26 16.76
N SER A 220 -10.72 7.53 17.15
CA SER A 220 -11.99 8.26 17.26
C SER A 220 -12.69 8.40 15.91
N ASP A 221 -14.00 8.63 15.98
CA ASP A 221 -14.98 8.83 14.91
C ASP A 221 -14.70 10.05 13.98
N VAL A 222 -13.54 10.09 13.30
CA VAL A 222 -13.09 11.28 12.54
C VAL A 222 -13.95 11.55 11.29
N PHE A 223 -14.62 10.54 10.72
CA PHE A 223 -15.25 10.64 9.40
C PHE A 223 -16.78 10.40 9.36
N GLN A 224 -17.50 10.67 10.46
CA GLN A 224 -18.93 10.36 10.59
C GLN A 224 -19.85 10.98 9.52
N GLU A 225 -19.46 12.07 8.86
CA GLU A 225 -20.31 12.81 7.91
C GLU A 225 -20.29 12.28 6.47
N SER A 226 -19.32 11.43 6.11
CA SER A 226 -19.21 10.88 4.75
C SER A 226 -19.47 9.38 4.72
N MET A 227 -19.96 8.91 3.57
CA MET A 227 -20.10 7.48 3.28
C MET A 227 -18.87 7.00 2.50
N PHE A 228 -18.40 5.80 2.83
CA PHE A 228 -17.20 5.22 2.23
C PHE A 228 -17.48 3.86 1.60
N SER A 229 -16.80 3.58 0.49
CA SER A 229 -16.68 2.22 -0.04
C SER A 229 -15.23 1.90 -0.37
N ILE A 230 -14.82 0.67 -0.05
CA ILE A 230 -13.44 0.21 -0.24
C ILE A 230 -13.41 -0.86 -1.32
N TRP A 231 -12.51 -0.69 -2.27
CA TRP A 231 -12.34 -1.58 -3.41
C TRP A 231 -10.92 -2.10 -3.46
N ILE A 232 -10.77 -3.43 -3.48
CA ILE A 232 -9.46 -4.09 -3.46
C ILE A 232 -9.20 -4.80 -4.78
N SER A 233 -7.99 -4.65 -5.31
CA SER A 233 -7.46 -5.49 -6.40
C SER A 233 -6.14 -6.11 -5.98
N PHE A 234 -5.86 -7.33 -6.45
CA PHE A 234 -4.59 -8.00 -6.17
C PHE A 234 -4.05 -8.64 -7.44
N VAL A 235 -2.83 -8.24 -7.83
CA VAL A 235 -2.22 -8.61 -9.10
C VAL A 235 -0.81 -9.16 -8.88
N GLU A 236 -0.43 -10.14 -9.69
CA GLU A 236 0.95 -10.63 -9.82
C GLU A 236 1.54 -10.17 -11.16
N ILE A 237 2.78 -9.68 -11.15
CA ILE A 237 3.60 -9.46 -12.33
C ILE A 237 4.69 -10.54 -12.31
N TYR A 238 4.61 -11.47 -13.25
CA TYR A 238 5.55 -12.57 -13.39
C TYR A 238 5.94 -12.73 -14.85
N ASN A 239 7.25 -12.77 -15.12
CA ASN A 239 7.78 -12.91 -16.48
C ASN A 239 7.18 -11.88 -17.46
N GLU A 240 7.21 -10.60 -17.08
CA GLU A 240 6.64 -9.46 -17.83
C GLU A 240 5.13 -9.59 -18.14
N THR A 241 4.45 -10.53 -17.50
CA THR A 241 3.03 -10.80 -17.68
C THR A 241 2.27 -10.50 -16.39
N ILE A 242 1.09 -9.89 -16.54
CA ILE A 242 0.25 -9.46 -15.43
C ILE A 242 -0.88 -10.46 -15.26
N TYR A 243 -1.08 -10.94 -14.05
CA TYR A 243 -2.12 -11.91 -13.69
C TYR A 243 -3.02 -11.34 -12.60
N ASP A 244 -4.33 -11.42 -12.80
CA ASP A 244 -5.32 -11.10 -11.77
C ASP A 244 -5.36 -12.25 -10.75
N LEU A 245 -5.05 -11.95 -9.48
CA LEU A 245 -5.12 -12.96 -8.42
C LEU A 245 -6.55 -13.13 -7.88
N LEU A 246 -7.50 -12.28 -8.26
CA LEU A 246 -8.88 -12.31 -7.81
C LEU A 246 -9.86 -12.79 -8.90
N ALA A 247 -9.40 -12.92 -10.14
CA ALA A 247 -10.17 -13.42 -11.27
C ALA A 247 -9.49 -14.63 -11.93
N VAL A 248 -10.31 -15.61 -12.29
CA VAL A 248 -9.89 -16.82 -13.02
C VAL A 248 -10.64 -16.94 -14.34
N ASP A 249 -10.04 -17.62 -15.31
CA ASP A 249 -10.70 -18.01 -16.56
C ASP A 249 -11.64 -19.23 -16.36
N GLU A 250 -12.21 -19.74 -17.46
CA GLU A 250 -13.14 -20.87 -17.43
C GLU A 250 -12.46 -22.16 -16.96
N GLU A 251 -11.15 -22.27 -17.19
CA GLU A 251 -10.29 -23.37 -16.78
C GLU A 251 -9.78 -23.24 -15.33
N GLY A 252 -10.04 -22.12 -14.66
CA GLY A 252 -9.64 -21.85 -13.29
C GLY A 252 -8.21 -21.30 -13.14
N ALA A 253 -7.54 -20.93 -14.23
CA ALA A 253 -6.25 -20.26 -14.21
C ALA A 253 -6.40 -18.73 -14.04
N ASN A 254 -5.40 -18.08 -13.45
CA ASN A 254 -5.41 -16.64 -13.20
C ASN A 254 -5.48 -15.86 -14.52
N LEU A 255 -6.39 -14.88 -14.62
CA LEU A 255 -6.63 -14.14 -15.85
C LEU A 255 -5.43 -13.24 -16.21
N GLN A 256 -4.92 -13.35 -17.44
CA GLN A 256 -3.87 -12.48 -17.95
C GLN A 256 -4.42 -11.09 -18.31
N LEU A 257 -3.78 -10.04 -17.80
CA LEU A 257 -4.15 -8.65 -17.99
C LEU A 257 -3.14 -7.88 -18.85
N LYS A 258 -3.54 -6.68 -19.30
CA LYS A 258 -2.70 -5.79 -20.11
C LYS A 258 -2.58 -4.42 -19.45
N LEU A 259 -1.39 -3.82 -19.54
CA LEU A 259 -1.20 -2.40 -19.22
C LEU A 259 -1.72 -1.54 -20.36
N THR A 260 -2.48 -0.51 -19.98
CA THR A 260 -3.07 0.46 -20.91
C THR A 260 -2.82 1.87 -20.37
N ILE A 261 -2.71 2.84 -21.26
CA ILE A 261 -2.50 4.26 -20.93
C ILE A 261 -3.70 5.05 -21.45
N ASP A 262 -4.28 5.90 -20.60
CA ASP A 262 -5.26 6.91 -21.01
C ASP A 262 -4.74 8.34 -20.74
N LYS A 263 -5.58 9.35 -20.96
CA LYS A 263 -5.23 10.76 -20.71
C LYS A 263 -4.93 11.06 -19.24
N ARG A 264 -5.36 10.21 -18.31
CA ARG A 264 -5.27 10.40 -16.86
C ARG A 264 -4.12 9.60 -16.24
N GLY A 265 -3.66 8.53 -16.89
CA GLY A 265 -2.49 7.78 -16.47
C GLY A 265 -2.45 6.35 -16.98
N THR A 266 -1.48 5.59 -16.48
CA THR A 266 -1.32 4.16 -16.75
C THR A 266 -2.17 3.34 -15.79
N PHE A 267 -2.90 2.35 -16.30
CA PHE A 267 -3.70 1.43 -15.50
C PHE A 267 -3.71 0.03 -16.10
N ILE A 268 -4.12 -0.95 -15.30
CA ILE A 268 -4.27 -2.34 -15.75
C ILE A 268 -5.70 -2.53 -16.26
N GLN A 269 -5.84 -2.83 -17.55
CA GLN A 269 -7.15 -3.07 -18.15
C GLN A 269 -7.67 -4.45 -17.77
N GLY A 270 -8.94 -4.51 -17.36
CA GLY A 270 -9.62 -5.76 -17.01
C GLY A 270 -9.39 -6.25 -15.58
N VAL A 271 -8.60 -5.53 -14.77
CA VAL A 271 -8.38 -5.90 -13.37
C VAL A 271 -9.69 -5.91 -12.58
N LYS A 272 -9.90 -6.97 -11.81
CA LYS A 272 -11.03 -7.11 -10.91
C LYS A 272 -10.79 -6.30 -9.64
N TYR A 273 -11.74 -5.40 -9.36
CA TYR A 273 -11.87 -4.75 -8.06
C TYR A 273 -13.03 -5.39 -7.31
N VAL A 274 -12.80 -5.78 -6.06
CA VAL A 274 -13.78 -6.37 -5.15
C VAL A 274 -14.15 -5.33 -4.10
N CYS A 275 -15.43 -4.97 -4.01
CA CYS A 275 -15.92 -4.12 -2.92
C CYS A 275 -15.94 -4.94 -1.62
N VAL A 276 -15.39 -4.40 -0.54
CA VAL A 276 -15.34 -5.06 0.77
C VAL A 276 -15.97 -4.19 1.84
N ASN A 277 -16.68 -4.80 2.78
CA ASN A 277 -17.51 -4.13 3.77
C ASN A 277 -16.99 -4.28 5.20
N SER A 278 -15.98 -5.11 5.42
CA SER A 278 -15.31 -5.27 6.71
C SER A 278 -13.81 -5.57 6.53
N GLY A 279 -13.03 -5.32 7.58
CA GLY A 279 -11.62 -5.70 7.62
C GLY A 279 -11.43 -7.20 7.40
N PHE A 280 -12.35 -8.03 7.92
CA PHE A 280 -12.31 -9.46 7.72
C PHE A 280 -12.57 -9.89 6.26
N GLU A 281 -13.52 -9.26 5.56
CA GLU A 281 -13.69 -9.49 4.12
C GLU A 281 -12.45 -9.09 3.32
N ALA A 282 -11.85 -7.94 3.64
CA ALA A 282 -10.61 -7.48 3.03
C ALA A 282 -9.44 -8.45 3.28
N PHE A 283 -9.34 -8.98 4.50
CA PHE A 283 -8.37 -10.01 4.85
C PHE A 283 -8.58 -11.32 4.07
N LYS A 284 -9.84 -11.75 3.87
CA LYS A 284 -10.15 -12.89 3.00
C LYS A 284 -9.72 -12.65 1.54
N VAL A 285 -9.90 -11.44 1.01
CA VAL A 285 -9.42 -11.08 -0.33
C VAL A 285 -7.90 -11.20 -0.40
N LEU A 286 -7.18 -10.71 0.61
CA LEU A 286 -5.72 -10.85 0.72
C LEU A 286 -5.31 -12.33 0.73
N ALA A 287 -5.93 -13.15 1.58
CA ALA A 287 -5.64 -14.57 1.67
C ALA A 287 -5.93 -15.32 0.37
N THR A 288 -7.06 -15.03 -0.29
CA THR A 288 -7.41 -15.59 -1.61
C THR A 288 -6.32 -15.31 -2.64
N GLY A 289 -5.82 -14.08 -2.70
CA GLY A 289 -4.74 -13.76 -3.63
C GLY A 289 -3.41 -14.41 -3.26
N GLN A 290 -3.11 -14.59 -1.97
CA GLN A 290 -1.89 -15.28 -1.52
C GLN A 290 -1.87 -16.77 -1.91
N THR A 291 -3.00 -17.47 -1.83
CA THR A 291 -3.08 -18.89 -2.27
C THR A 291 -2.85 -19.00 -3.79
N ARG A 292 -3.31 -18.01 -4.56
CA ARG A 292 -3.14 -17.97 -6.02
C ARG A 292 -1.76 -17.48 -6.46
N LEU A 293 -1.13 -16.59 -5.69
CA LEU A 293 0.29 -16.20 -5.85
C LEU A 293 1.23 -17.41 -5.76
N SER A 294 0.77 -18.48 -5.09
CA SER A 294 1.56 -19.70 -4.85
C SER A 294 1.30 -20.80 -5.89
N THR A 295 0.19 -20.71 -6.65
CA THR A 295 -0.34 -21.80 -7.49
C THR A 295 0.07 -21.69 -8.97
N SER A 296 0.65 -20.57 -9.41
CA SER A 296 1.24 -20.42 -10.75
C SER A 296 2.61 -21.14 -10.83
N SER A 297 2.57 -22.47 -10.97
CA SER A 297 3.64 -23.43 -11.32
C SER A 297 4.68 -23.82 -10.22
N ALA A 298 4.49 -25.03 -9.67
CA ALA A 298 5.45 -25.91 -8.99
C ALA A 298 6.90 -25.40 -8.78
N ALA A 299 7.19 -24.78 -7.62
CA ALA A 299 8.46 -24.86 -6.87
C ALA A 299 8.59 -23.69 -5.86
N THR A 300 9.01 -24.02 -4.65
CA THR A 300 9.15 -23.23 -3.40
C THR A 300 10.04 -21.96 -3.46
N TYR A 301 10.58 -21.59 -4.63
CA TYR A 301 11.57 -20.50 -4.80
C TYR A 301 11.09 -19.31 -5.66
N LYS A 302 9.81 -19.26 -6.07
CA LYS A 302 9.32 -18.28 -7.07
C LYS A 302 8.86 -16.92 -6.55
N SER A 303 8.55 -16.73 -5.26
CA SER A 303 8.16 -15.41 -4.73
C SER A 303 9.25 -14.33 -4.84
N SER A 304 10.48 -14.73 -5.20
CA SER A 304 11.57 -13.80 -5.50
C SER A 304 11.61 -13.32 -6.96
N ARG A 305 10.85 -13.97 -7.85
CA ARG A 305 10.83 -13.72 -9.31
C ARG A 305 9.51 -13.12 -9.79
N SER A 306 8.50 -13.07 -8.93
CA SER A 306 7.28 -12.32 -9.19
C SER A 306 7.18 -11.11 -8.27
N HIS A 307 6.53 -10.07 -8.77
CA HIS A 307 6.15 -8.89 -8.00
C HIS A 307 4.65 -8.94 -7.76
N SER A 308 4.22 -8.61 -6.54
CA SER A 308 2.80 -8.56 -6.21
C SER A 308 2.39 -7.12 -5.90
N VAL A 309 1.21 -6.73 -6.40
CA VAL A 309 0.64 -5.40 -6.24
C VAL A 309 -0.74 -5.55 -5.61
N PHE A 310 -0.84 -5.17 -4.34
CA PHE A 310 -2.09 -5.12 -3.58
C PHE A 310 -2.55 -3.67 -3.51
N THR A 311 -3.72 -3.37 -4.09
CA THR A 311 -4.23 -2.01 -4.21
C THR A 311 -5.54 -1.89 -3.44
N ILE A 312 -5.63 -0.91 -2.55
CA ILE A 312 -6.86 -0.50 -1.88
C ILE A 312 -7.26 0.86 -2.47
N LYS A 313 -8.49 0.98 -2.97
CA LYS A 313 -9.09 2.25 -3.40
C LYS A 313 -10.20 2.64 -2.45
N LEU A 314 -10.12 3.85 -1.91
CA LEU A 314 -11.17 4.45 -1.09
C LEU A 314 -12.02 5.38 -1.95
N LEU A 315 -13.34 5.15 -1.94
CA LEU A 315 -14.32 6.05 -2.53
C LEU A 315 -15.06 6.77 -1.40
N ARG A 316 -15.01 8.10 -1.41
CA ARG A 316 -15.76 8.97 -0.49
C ARG A 316 -16.94 9.62 -1.22
N HIS A 317 -18.10 9.64 -0.57
CA HIS A 317 -19.28 10.36 -1.05
C HIS A 317 -20.04 11.02 0.11
N ASP A 318 -20.62 12.19 -0.15
CA ASP A 318 -21.36 12.95 0.86
C ASP A 318 -22.79 12.44 0.99
N LYS A 319 -23.33 12.47 2.22
CA LYS A 319 -24.63 11.88 2.57
C LYS A 319 -25.81 12.51 1.81
N ASP A 320 -25.69 13.77 1.36
CA ASP A 320 -26.83 14.59 0.94
C ASP A 320 -26.85 15.01 -0.55
N CYS A 321 -25.96 14.54 -1.43
CA CYS A 321 -25.97 15.06 -2.82
C CYS A 321 -25.75 14.05 -3.96
N ALA A 322 -26.34 14.42 -5.10
CA ALA A 322 -26.48 13.68 -6.36
C ALA A 322 -25.14 13.29 -7.00
N SER A 323 -25.22 12.45 -8.05
CA SER A 323 -24.17 11.68 -8.74
C SER A 323 -22.89 12.39 -9.24
N SER A 324 -22.60 13.64 -8.84
CA SER A 324 -21.47 14.45 -9.29
C SER A 324 -20.27 14.53 -8.35
N GLU A 325 -20.31 13.96 -7.13
CA GLU A 325 -19.30 14.26 -6.09
C GLU A 325 -18.60 13.03 -5.47
N VAL A 326 -18.55 11.90 -6.18
CA VAL A 326 -17.78 10.73 -5.70
C VAL A 326 -16.30 10.90 -6.03
N GLN A 327 -15.46 10.92 -5.01
CA GLN A 327 -14.02 11.03 -5.16
C GLN A 327 -13.33 9.69 -4.86
N VAL A 328 -12.37 9.33 -5.69
CA VAL A 328 -11.39 8.27 -5.39
C VAL A 328 -10.19 8.93 -4.72
N SER A 329 -9.64 8.30 -3.68
CA SER A 329 -8.34 8.67 -3.08
C SER A 329 -7.33 9.07 -4.16
N ARG A 330 -6.80 10.30 -4.08
CA ARG A 330 -6.00 10.93 -5.14
C ARG A 330 -4.52 10.74 -4.96
#